data_AF-A0AAD8ZL98-F1
#
_entry.id   AF-A0AAD8ZL98-F1
#
_cell.length_a   1.000
_cell.length_b   1.000
_cell.length_c   1.000
_cell.angle_alpha   90.00
_cell.angle_beta   90.00
_cell.angle_gamma   90.00
#
_symmetry.space_group_name_H-M   'P 1'
#
loop_
_entity.id
_entity.type
_entity.pdbx_description
1 polymer ?
#
loop_
_entity_poly.entity_id
_entity_poly.type
_entity_poly.pdbx_seq_one_letter_code
_entity_poly.pdbx_strand_id
1 'polypeptide(L)'
;MCDWITNSVTDRLQSVRVGNCVSSTLTLSTGAPQGCVLSPLLYSLYTYDCTATSSSTVIVKFADNTVVMGLISDNDERAYLEETKHLEN
;
A
#
# COMPACT_ATOMS: atom_id res chain seq x y z
N MET A 1 -16.13 -0.24 15.86
CA MET A 1 -15.54 -0.62 14.55
C MET A 1 -14.07 -0.22 14.49
N CYS A 2 -13.73 1.05 14.77
CA CYS A 2 -12.34 1.51 14.80
C CYS A 2 -11.45 0.69 15.75
N ASP A 3 -11.91 0.39 16.97
CA ASP A 3 -11.12 -0.39 17.93
C ASP A 3 -10.77 -1.80 17.40
N TRP A 4 -11.69 -2.42 16.66
CA TRP A 4 -11.44 -3.71 16.04
C TRP A 4 -10.39 -3.60 14.93
N ILE A 5 -10.46 -2.55 14.11
CA ILE A 5 -9.46 -2.29 13.06
C ILE A 5 -8.09 -2.05 13.70
N THR A 6 -8.01 -1.17 14.70
CA THR A 6 -6.79 -0.86 15.45
C THR A 6 -6.19 -2.13 16.06
N ASN A 7 -6.98 -2.93 16.79
CA ASN A 7 -6.51 -4.19 17.37
C ASN A 7 -6.07 -5.22 16.30
N SER A 8 -6.58 -5.12 15.08
CA SER A 8 -6.22 -6.03 13.98
C SER A 8 -4.91 -5.67 13.30
N VAL A 9 -4.44 -4.42 13.44
CA VAL A 9 -3.20 -3.94 12.81
C VAL A 9 -2.09 -3.57 13.81
N THR A 10 -2.44 -3.35 15.09
CA THR A 10 -1.51 -2.94 16.16
C THR A 10 -1.29 -4.08 17.16
N ASP A 11 -0.02 -4.30 17.52
CA ASP A 11 0.46 -5.25 18.54
C ASP A 11 -0.18 -6.64 18.47
N ARG A 12 -0.50 -7.08 17.25
CA ARG A 12 -1.14 -8.38 17.02
C ARG A 12 -0.13 -9.50 17.16
N LEU A 13 -0.57 -10.64 17.68
CA LEU A 13 0.25 -11.84 17.74
C LEU A 13 0.14 -12.62 16.42
N GLN A 14 1.28 -13.02 15.85
CA GLN A 14 1.35 -13.86 14.65
C GLN A 14 2.29 -15.05 14.89
N SER A 15 1.88 -16.22 14.41
CA SER A 15 2.74 -17.39 14.23
C SER A 15 2.39 -18.08 12.91
N VAL A 16 3.35 -18.82 12.35
CA VAL A 16 3.20 -19.55 11.09
C VAL A 16 3.33 -21.04 11.38
N ARG A 17 2.49 -21.85 10.73
CA ARG A 17 2.58 -23.31 10.75
C ARG A 17 2.87 -23.84 9.35
N VAL A 18 3.86 -24.72 9.25
CA VAL A 18 4.17 -25.47 8.02
C VAL A 18 4.21 -26.95 8.37
N GLY A 19 3.21 -27.71 7.92
CA GLY A 19 3.02 -29.10 8.34
C GLY A 19 2.86 -29.21 9.86
N ASN A 20 3.77 -29.95 10.50
CA ASN A 20 3.79 -30.15 11.95
C ASN A 20 4.69 -29.15 12.70
N CYS A 21 5.40 -28.27 11.99
CA CYS A 21 6.27 -27.26 12.57
C CYS A 21 5.50 -25.96 12.80
N VAL A 22 5.67 -25.35 13.98
CA VAL A 22 5.07 -24.06 14.33
C VAL A 22 6.19 -23.11 14.74
N SER A 23 6.17 -21.89 14.22
CA SER A 23 7.13 -20.85 14.62
C SER A 23 6.90 -20.39 16.06
N SER A 24 7.86 -19.65 16.60
CA SER A 24 7.57 -18.79 17.75
C SER A 24 6.51 -17.74 17.39
N THR A 25 5.82 -17.24 18.41
CA THR A 25 4.88 -16.12 18.27
C THR A 25 5.64 -14.81 18.23
N LEU A 26 5.29 -13.93 17.30
CA LEU A 26 5.81 -12.57 17.19
C LEU A 26 4.68 -11.56 17.40
N THR A 27 4.99 -10.44 18.03
CA THR A 27 4.09 -9.28 18.09
C THR A 27 4.38 -8.36 16.91
N LEU A 28 3.36 -7.99 16.14
CA LEU A 28 3.47 -7.19 14.93
C LEU A 28 2.49 -6.02 14.93
N SER A 29 3.01 -4.85 14.55
CA SER A 29 2.21 -3.62 14.37
C SER A 29 2.28 -3.09 12.94
N THR A 30 2.82 -3.90 12.02
CA THR A 30 3.05 -3.55 10.62
C THR A 30 2.29 -4.49 9.69
N GLY A 31 1.71 -3.93 8.63
CA GLY A 31 0.87 -4.67 7.68
C GLY A 31 -0.46 -5.16 8.28
N ALA A 32 -1.32 -5.70 7.42
CA ALA A 32 -2.56 -6.36 7.82
C ALA A 32 -2.39 -7.89 7.79
N PRO A 33 -3.21 -8.66 8.52
CA PRO A 33 -3.13 -10.12 8.48
C PRO A 33 -3.32 -10.65 7.04
N GLN A 34 -2.43 -11.54 6.61
CA GLN A 34 -2.55 -12.19 5.29
C GLN A 34 -3.83 -13.04 5.26
N GLY A 35 -4.61 -12.91 4.19
CA GLY A 35 -5.90 -13.59 4.05
C GLY A 35 -7.06 -12.93 4.81
N CYS A 36 -6.84 -11.82 5.51
CA CYS A 36 -7.96 -11.05 6.09
C CYS A 36 -8.76 -10.35 4.99
N VAL A 37 -10.09 -10.52 5.04
CA VAL A 37 -11.05 -9.95 4.08
C VAL A 37 -10.95 -8.42 4.00
N LEU A 38 -10.56 -7.77 5.10
CA LEU A 38 -10.46 -6.32 5.17
C LEU A 38 -9.09 -5.78 4.76
N SER A 39 -8.07 -6.63 4.59
CA SER A 39 -6.73 -6.19 4.17
C SER A 39 -6.71 -5.38 2.86
N PRO A 40 -7.46 -5.74 1.79
CA PRO A 40 -7.50 -4.94 0.56
C PRO A 40 -8.12 -3.55 0.75
N LEU A 41 -9.17 -3.44 1.58
CA LEU A 41 -9.79 -2.15 1.91
C LEU A 41 -8.83 -1.28 2.73
N LEU A 42 -8.19 -1.87 3.74
CA LEU A 42 -7.20 -1.16 4.57
C LEU A 42 -6.01 -0.71 3.73
N TYR A 43 -5.55 -1.50 2.77
CA TYR A 43 -4.48 -1.12 1.84
C TYR A 43 -4.91 0.07 0.95
N SER A 44 -6.15 0.05 0.45
CA SER A 44 -6.69 1.13 -0.38
C SER A 44 -6.77 2.45 0.38
N LEU A 45 -7.18 2.39 1.66
CA LEU A 45 -7.19 3.55 2.56
C LEU A 45 -5.78 4.02 2.94
N TYR A 46 -4.88 3.08 3.24
CA TYR A 46 -3.50 3.37 3.63
C TYR A 46 -2.74 4.14 2.55
N THR A 47 -3.02 3.83 1.28
CA THR A 47 -2.39 4.47 0.13
C THR A 47 -3.25 5.57 -0.49
N TYR A 48 -4.39 5.93 0.10
CA TYR A 48 -5.38 6.81 -0.53
C TYR A 48 -4.80 8.16 -0.95
N ASP A 49 -3.90 8.71 -0.13
CA ASP A 49 -3.26 10.01 -0.38
C ASP A 49 -2.16 9.96 -1.45
N CYS A 50 -1.81 8.78 -1.97
CA CYS A 50 -0.89 8.63 -3.11
C CYS A 50 -1.62 9.02 -4.42
N THR A 51 -1.82 10.32 -4.60
CA THR A 51 -2.48 10.93 -5.76
C THR A 51 -1.52 11.77 -6.58
N ALA A 52 -1.83 11.98 -7.86
CA ALA A 52 -1.02 12.80 -8.75
C ALA A 52 -0.81 14.21 -8.18
N THR A 53 0.42 14.70 -8.25
CA THR A 53 0.83 16.02 -7.76
C THR A 53 0.71 17.11 -8.82
N SER A 54 0.66 16.72 -10.11
CA SER A 54 0.50 17.61 -11.25
C SER A 54 -0.83 17.37 -11.97
N SER A 55 -1.37 18.41 -12.59
CA SER A 55 -2.53 18.27 -13.50
C SER A 55 -2.20 17.56 -14.81
N SER A 56 -0.91 17.43 -15.15
CA SER A 56 -0.42 16.70 -16.33
C SER A 56 -0.13 15.22 -16.05
N THR A 57 -0.33 14.75 -14.82
CA THR A 57 -0.13 13.36 -14.42
C THR A 57 -1.42 12.75 -13.89
N VAL A 58 -1.56 11.45 -14.08
CA VAL A 58 -2.65 10.64 -13.54
C VAL A 58 -2.03 9.41 -12.89
N ILE A 59 -2.42 9.14 -11.65
CA ILE A 59 -2.05 7.94 -10.93
C ILE A 59 -3.25 6.98 -10.94
N VAL A 60 -3.04 5.76 -11.43
CA VAL A 60 -4.00 4.67 -11.38
C VAL A 60 -3.46 3.57 -10.49
N LYS A 61 -4.25 3.14 -9.50
CA LYS A 61 -3.84 2.15 -8.50
C LYS A 61 -4.76 0.94 -8.52
N PHE A 62 -4.16 -0.25 -8.46
CA PHE A 62 -4.88 -1.51 -8.32
C PHE A 62 -4.09 -2.47 -7.41
N ALA A 63 -4.61 -2.70 -6.20
CA ALA A 63 -3.86 -3.37 -5.15
C ALA A 63 -2.46 -2.76 -5.03
N ASP A 64 -1.41 -3.58 -5.00
CA ASP A 64 -0.01 -3.16 -4.95
C ASP A 64 0.55 -2.53 -6.24
N ASN A 65 -0.17 -2.62 -7.36
CA ASN A 65 0.25 -2.04 -8.62
C ASN A 65 -0.14 -0.57 -8.72
N THR A 66 0.83 0.28 -9.05
CA THR A 66 0.62 1.70 -9.32
C THR A 66 1.15 2.03 -10.71
N VAL A 67 0.34 2.72 -11.51
CA VAL A 67 0.68 3.20 -12.84
C VAL A 67 0.65 4.72 -12.82
N VAL A 68 1.75 5.33 -13.28
CA VAL A 68 1.82 6.77 -13.55
C VAL A 68 1.65 6.98 -15.04
N MET A 69 0.69 7.82 -15.41
CA MET A 69 0.49 8.29 -16.77
C MET A 69 0.75 9.79 -16.81
N GLY A 70 1.66 10.24 -17.67
CA GLY A 70 1.96 11.66 -17.85
C GLY A 70 1.71 12.12 -19.27
N LEU A 71 1.15 13.32 -19.42
CA LEU A 71 1.06 13.99 -20.71
C LEU A 71 2.43 14.59 -21.06
N ILE A 72 3.01 14.13 -22.17
CA ILE A 72 4.22 14.73 -22.76
C ILE A 72 3.78 15.74 -23.80
N SER A 73 4.26 16.96 -23.70
CA SER A 73 3.98 18.05 -24.65
C SER A 73 5.22 18.90 -24.83
N ASP A 74 5.46 19.40 -26.04
CA ASP A 74 6.66 20.20 -26.38
C ASP A 74 7.99 19.54 -25.97
N ASN A 75 8.05 18.20 -26.03
CA ASN A 75 9.19 17.40 -25.58
C ASN A 75 9.54 17.61 -24.09
N ASP A 76 8.56 18.00 -23.28
CA ASP A 76 8.67 18.11 -21.82
C ASP A 76 7.97 16.95 -21.13
N GLU A 77 8.75 16.13 -20.44
CA GLU A 77 8.31 14.97 -19.65
C GLU A 77 8.57 15.14 -18.15
N ARG A 78 9.00 16.33 -17.70
CA ARG A 78 9.44 16.58 -16.32
C ARG A 78 8.39 16.19 -15.28
N ALA A 79 7.11 16.52 -15.51
CA ALA A 79 6.04 16.19 -14.57
C ALA A 79 5.92 14.67 -14.34
N TYR A 80 6.04 13.87 -15.40
CA TYR A 80 6.05 12.41 -15.31
C TYR A 80 7.27 11.90 -14.53
N LEU A 81 8.46 12.43 -14.81
CA LEU A 81 9.69 12.02 -14.15
C LEU A 81 9.69 12.37 -12.65
N GLU A 82 9.22 13.57 -12.30
CA GLU A 82 9.11 13.99 -10.90
C GLU A 82 8.07 13.17 -10.15
N GLU A 83 6.91 12.86 -10.77
CA GLU A 83 5.90 11.99 -10.17
C GLU A 83 6.44 10.56 -9.93
N THR A 84 7.19 10.02 -10.89
CA THR A 84 7.81 8.69 -10.76
C THR A 84 8.81 8.67 -9.60
N LYS A 85 9.68 9.68 -9.51
CA LYS A 85 10.63 9.81 -8.39
C LYS A 85 9.93 9.98 -7.05
N HIS A 86 8.78 10.67 -7.02
CA HIS A 86 8.04 10.89 -5.78
C HIS A 86 7.50 9.58 -5.20
N LEU A 87 7.10 8.63 -6.05
CA LEU A 87 6.56 7.33 -5.62
C LEU A 87 7.65 6.28 -5.31
N GLU A 88 8.88 6.48 -5.78
CA GLU A 88 10.01 5.56 -5.56
C GLU A 88 10.76 5.80 -4.24
N ASN A 89 10.56 6.95 -3.58
CA ASN A 89 11.24 7.33 -2.32
C ASN A 89 10.34 7.11 -1.09
#